data_AF-A0A2S5X167-F1
#
_entry.id   AF-A0A2S5X167-F1
#
_cell.length_a   1.000
_cell.length_b   1.000
_cell.length_c   1.000
_cell.angle_alpha   90.00
_cell.angle_beta   90.00
_cell.angle_gamma   90.00
#
_symmetry.space_group_name_H-M   'P 1'
#
loop_
_entity.id
_entity.type
_entity.pdbx_description
1 polymer ?
#
loop_
_entity_poly.entity_id
_entity_poly.type
_entity_poly.pdbx_seq_one_letter_code
_entity_poly.pdbx_strand_id
1 'polypeptide(L)' 'SSFHLPNKEVIKLSVSIGVGYLSQDEYKSQRKVFKDADDMVHVAKKEGRNQVMFNPIIKL' A
#
# COMPACT_ATOMS: atom_id res chain seq x y z
N SER A 1 8.90 -6.73 15.96
CA SER A 1 9.69 -7.95 16.28
C SER A 1 11.09 -7.74 15.72
N SER A 2 12.12 -7.84 16.56
CA SER A 2 13.51 -7.67 16.13
C SER A 2 14.12 -9.05 15.89
N PHE A 3 14.44 -9.36 14.63
CA PHE A 3 15.08 -10.62 14.26
C PHE A 3 16.59 -10.42 14.39
N HIS A 4 17.23 -11.10 15.35
CA HIS A 4 18.67 -11.03 15.53
C HIS A 4 19.33 -12.21 14.79
N LEU A 5 20.05 -11.91 13.71
CA LEU A 5 20.96 -12.88 13.09
C LEU A 5 22.24 -13.00 13.93
N PRO A 6 22.92 -14.16 13.90
CA PRO A 6 24.09 -14.45 14.73
C PRO A 6 25.29 -13.53 14.45
N ASN A 7 25.36 -12.94 13.27
CA ASN A 7 26.22 -11.78 13.00
C ASN A 7 25.37 -10.53 13.20
N LYS A 8 25.92 -9.46 13.80
CA LYS A 8 25.27 -8.16 14.10
C LYS A 8 24.73 -7.40 12.87
N GLU A 9 24.22 -8.09 11.85
CA GLU A 9 23.60 -7.57 10.66
C GLU A 9 22.20 -7.07 10.99
N VAL A 10 21.98 -5.79 10.67
CA VAL A 10 20.68 -5.15 10.80
C VAL A 10 19.99 -5.22 9.45
N ILE A 11 18.92 -6.02 9.36
CA ILE A 11 18.06 -6.05 8.17
C ILE A 11 17.13 -4.84 8.22
N LYS A 12 17.20 -3.98 7.20
CA LYS A 12 16.27 -2.85 7.01
C LYS A 12 15.21 -3.24 6.00
N LEU A 13 13.96 -3.26 6.43
CA LEU A 13 12.79 -3.56 5.59
C LEU A 13 11.90 -2.33 5.45
N SER A 14 11.26 -2.22 4.30
CA SER A 14 10.28 -1.17 3.98
C SER A 14 9.05 -1.80 3.34
N VAL A 15 7.89 -1.14 3.45
CA VAL A 15 6.64 -1.60 2.87
C VAL A 15 6.07 -0.57 1.90
N SER A 16 5.37 -1.03 0.87
CA SER A 16 4.59 -0.17 -0.03
C SER A 16 3.11 -0.48 0.18
N ILE A 17 2.29 0.55 0.37
CA ILE A 17 0.90 0.41 0.81
C ILE A 17 0.00 1.07 -0.24
N GLY A 18 -1.01 0.34 -0.71
CA GLY A 18 -2.07 0.87 -1.55
C GLY A 18 -3.37 0.90 -0.77
N VAL A 19 -4.10 2.01 -0.86
CA VAL A 19 -5.35 2.23 -0.11
C VAL A 19 -6.51 2.31 -1.09
N GLY A 20 -7.48 1.41 -0.90
CA GLY A 20 -8.80 1.49 -1.53
C GLY A 20 -9.81 2.11 -0.55
N TYR A 21 -10.72 2.93 -1.06
CA TYR A 21 -11.78 3.57 -0.27
C TYR A 21 -13.15 3.13 -0.75
N LEU A 22 -14.06 2.90 0.19
CA LEU A 22 -15.48 2.63 -0.08
C LEU A 22 -16.31 3.70 0.63
N SER A 23 -16.98 4.58 -0.12
CA SER A 23 -17.95 5.50 0.48
C SER A 23 -19.25 4.76 0.79
N GLN A 24 -20.00 5.27 1.77
CA GLN A 24 -21.30 4.71 2.15
C GLN A 24 -22.33 4.80 1.01
N ASP A 25 -22.19 5.81 0.13
CA ASP A 25 -23.08 6.05 -1.01
C ASP A 25 -22.76 5.15 -2.21
N GLU A 26 -21.57 4.55 -2.25
CA GLU A 26 -21.17 3.66 -3.32
C GLU A 26 -21.66 2.25 -3.04
N TYR A 27 -22.72 1.85 -3.75
CA TYR A 27 -23.18 0.45 -3.89
C TYR A 27 -22.16 -0.42 -4.68
N LYS A 28 -20.86 -0.13 -4.57
CA LYS A 28 -19.83 -0.84 -5.29
C LYS A 28 -19.46 -2.09 -4.50
N SER A 29 -19.36 -3.19 -5.23
CA SER A 29 -18.95 -4.47 -4.68
C SER A 29 -17.54 -4.34 -4.09
N GLN A 30 -17.33 -4.92 -2.90
CA GLN A 30 -16.03 -4.97 -2.21
C GLN A 30 -14.85 -5.33 -3.13
N ARG A 31 -15.11 -6.11 -4.20
CA ARG A 31 -14.13 -6.46 -5.23
C ARG A 31 -13.47 -5.24 -5.88
N LYS A 32 -14.21 -4.15 -6.10
CA LYS A 32 -13.63 -2.93 -6.67
C LYS A 32 -12.64 -2.29 -5.71
N VAL A 33 -12.98 -2.21 -4.42
CA VAL A 33 -12.10 -1.62 -3.38
C VAL A 33 -10.77 -2.37 -3.32
N PHE A 34 -10.82 -3.71 -3.36
CA PHE A 34 -9.61 -4.53 -3.41
C PHE A 34 -8.80 -4.31 -4.69
N LYS A 35 -9.47 -4.19 -5.84
CA LYS A 35 -8.80 -3.88 -7.10
C LYS A 35 -8.13 -2.51 -7.07
N ASP A 36 -8.82 -1.49 -6.58
CA ASP A 36 -8.29 -0.13 -6.46
C ASP A 36 -7.07 -0.10 -5.50
N ALA A 37 -7.15 -0.81 -4.38
CA ALA A 37 -6.03 -0.95 -3.44
C ALA A 37 -4.82 -1.66 -4.07
N ASP A 38 -5.03 -2.76 -4.80
CA ASP A 38 -3.97 -3.49 -5.49
C ASP A 38 -3.31 -2.66 -6.60
N ASP A 39 -4.12 -1.96 -7.40
CA ASP A 39 -3.62 -1.04 -8.42
C ASP A 39 -2.75 0.06 -7.78
N MET A 40 -3.12 0.57 -6.59
CA MET A 40 -2.29 1.53 -5.83
C MET A 40 -1.00 0.92 -5.29
N VAL A 41 -1.01 -0.33 -4.80
CA VAL A 41 0.23 -1.04 -4.41
C VAL A 41 1.16 -1.19 -5.61
N HIS A 42 0.62 -1.50 -6.78
CA HIS A 42 1.39 -1.65 -8.01
C HIS A 42 2.08 -0.35 -8.41
N VAL A 43 1.35 0.78 -8.36
CA VAL A 43 1.93 2.11 -8.60
C VAL A 43 3.01 2.41 -7.55
N ALA A 44 2.73 2.18 -6.26
CA ALA A 44 3.69 2.41 -5.19
C ALA A 44 5.01 1.67 -5.42
N LYS A 45 4.94 0.44 -5.94
CA LYS A 45 6.12 -0.38 -6.28
C LYS A 45 6.88 0.12 -7.51
N LYS A 46 6.20 0.72 -8.49
CA LYS A 46 6.81 1.26 -9.71
C LYS A 46 7.51 2.60 -9.48
N GLU A 47 6.97 3.45 -8.61
CA GLU A 47 7.47 4.81 -8.39
C GLU A 47 8.56 4.95 -7.32
N GLY A 48 9.12 3.83 -6.84
CA GLY A 48 10.29 3.85 -5.94
C GLY A 48 10.16 2.98 -4.69
N ARG A 49 8.98 2.39 -4.44
CA ARG A 49 8.65 1.61 -3.23
C ARG A 49 8.69 2.50 -1.98
N ASN A 50 8.44 1.89 -0.81
CA ASN A 50 8.44 2.57 0.48
C ASN A 50 7.51 3.81 0.55
N GLN A 51 6.34 3.71 -0.07
CA GLN A 51 5.37 4.79 -0.12
C GLN A 51 3.93 4.31 -0.03
N VAL A 52 3.05 5.25 0.30
CA VAL A 52 1.61 5.03 0.41
C VAL A 52 0.92 5.71 -0.77
N MET A 53 0.10 4.96 -1.52
CA MET A 53 -0.68 5.45 -2.65
C MET A 53 -2.18 5.24 -2.40
N PHE A 54 -3.01 6.17 -2.85
CA PHE A 54 -4.47 6.13 -2.67
C PHE A 54 -5.20 6.77 -3.85
N ASN A 55 -6.43 6.31 -4.12
CA ASN A 55 -7.31 6.81 -5.19
C ASN A 55 -8.71 7.10 -4.59
N PRO A 56 -9.30 8.30 -4.72
CA PRO A 56 -8.83 9.46 -5.49
C PRO A 56 -7.61 10.10 -4.86
N ILE A 57 -6.62 10.44 -5.69
CA ILE A 57 -5.51 11.29 -5.28
C ILE A 57 -6.14 12.64 -4.90
N ILE A 58 -6.27 12.91 -3.61
CA ILE A 58 -6.57 14.25 -3.13
C ILE A 58 -5.28 15.03 -3.36
N LYS A 59 -5.14 15.62 -4.54
CA LYS A 59 -4.17 16.70 -4.76
C LYS A 59 -4.70 17.90 -3.99
N LEU A 60 -4.13 18.15 -2.81
CA LEU A 60 -4.28 19.43 -2.10
C LEU A 60 -3.72 20.56 -2.95
#